data_AF-A0A2U2SQD8-F1
#
_entry.id   AF-A0A2U2SQD8-F1
#
_cell.length_a   1.000
_cell.length_b   1.000
_cell.length_c   1.000
_cell.angle_alpha   90.00
_cell.angle_beta   90.00
_cell.angle_gamma   90.00
#
_symmetry.space_group_name_H-M   'P 1'
#
loop_
_entity.id
_entity.type
_entity.pdbx_description
1 polymer ?
#
loop_
_entity_poly.entity_id
_entity_poly.type
_entity_poly.pdbx_seq_one_letter_code
_entity_poly.pdbx_strand_id
1 'polypeptide(L)'
;MRDYLVFALPGIVISSIVGMWIAPEGLMGYDWRHYFSLGQCTYGTSYYPPWIILVAYLGWPVLVGLTLSGLALALYQRRSTPIAAVSACLTFPVFWVLFLGQVDGVALFGLTGLPWLIPLATIKPQVSYLACLANKRYFLALIVWLAISIAIWGLWPLDILGIAEFSAWQQPHDIHLWPWWLPIVLVMLWLSRGDVDMLMLAGTFAMPYLHPYHYVLVVPALARMGQVTAMLLSAISWLPVLANWYGDWCWYLGHLFPIILWSNLCIRRWRFAGSWRALVVLQSWVPRELAGQRIDIP
;
A
#
# COMPACT_ATOMS: atom_id res chain seq x y z
N MET A 1 -3.55 11.62 -17.87
CA MET A 1 -2.95 12.54 -16.86
C MET A 1 -3.91 13.66 -16.50
N ARG A 2 -4.50 14.36 -17.48
CA ARG A 2 -5.52 15.41 -17.22
C ARG A 2 -6.64 14.94 -16.29
N ASP A 3 -7.33 13.84 -16.63
CA ASP A 3 -8.47 13.36 -15.84
C ASP A 3 -8.07 12.91 -14.43
N TYR A 4 -6.87 12.32 -14.30
CA TYR A 4 -6.29 11.98 -12.99
C TYR A 4 -6.12 13.23 -12.12
N LEU A 5 -5.55 14.31 -12.66
CA LEU A 5 -5.33 15.55 -11.92
C LEU A 5 -6.64 16.25 -11.55
N VAL A 6 -7.64 16.19 -12.43
CA VAL A 6 -8.99 16.74 -12.18
C VAL A 6 -9.65 16.07 -10.97
N PHE A 7 -9.36 14.79 -10.70
CA PHE A 7 -9.87 14.12 -9.51
C PHE A 7 -8.95 14.27 -8.30
N ALA A 8 -7.64 14.06 -8.51
CA ALA A 8 -6.66 14.01 -7.43
C ALA A 8 -6.52 15.36 -6.71
N LEU A 9 -6.43 16.48 -7.44
CA LEU A 9 -6.20 17.79 -6.81
C LEU A 9 -7.38 18.25 -5.93
N PRO A 10 -8.65 18.23 -6.40
CA PRO A 10 -9.77 18.55 -5.53
C PRO A 10 -9.91 17.57 -4.37
N GLY A 11 -9.66 16.28 -4.61
CA GLY A 11 -9.65 15.26 -3.57
C GLY A 11 -8.68 15.61 -2.44
N ILE A 12 -7.44 15.99 -2.79
CA ILE A 12 -6.41 16.38 -1.81
C ILE A 12 -6.88 17.60 -1.03
N VAL A 13 -7.34 18.65 -1.72
CA VAL A 13 -7.80 19.89 -1.06
C VAL A 13 -8.93 19.61 -0.07
N ILE A 14 -9.99 18.92 -0.51
CA ILE A 14 -11.14 18.60 0.34
C ILE A 14 -10.72 17.73 1.52
N SER A 15 -9.93 16.69 1.26
CA SER A 15 -9.48 15.78 2.31
C SER A 15 -8.51 16.45 3.28
N SER A 16 -7.74 17.44 2.83
CA SER A 16 -6.89 18.25 3.70
C SER A 16 -7.69 19.18 4.58
N ILE A 17 -8.78 19.77 4.08
CA ILE A 17 -9.72 20.52 4.93
C ILE A 17 -10.29 19.62 6.01
N VAL A 18 -10.66 18.38 5.69
CA VAL A 18 -11.06 17.37 6.69
C VAL A 18 -9.93 17.09 7.68
N GLY A 19 -8.70 16.96 7.19
CA GLY A 19 -7.51 16.75 8.02
C GLY A 19 -7.22 17.86 9.04
N MET A 20 -7.75 19.08 8.85
CA MET A 20 -7.66 20.14 9.86
C MET A 20 -8.46 19.83 11.14
N TRP A 21 -9.45 18.95 11.04
CA TRP A 21 -10.30 18.50 12.17
C TRP A 21 -9.79 17.22 12.83
N ILE A 22 -8.81 16.56 12.22
CA ILE A 22 -8.17 15.37 12.79
C ILE A 22 -6.96 15.86 13.56
N ALA A 23 -7.17 16.16 14.84
CA ALA A 23 -6.09 16.66 15.68
C ALA A 23 -5.07 15.53 15.95
N PRO A 24 -3.75 15.79 15.85
CA PRO A 24 -2.71 14.81 16.17
C PRO A 24 -2.53 14.59 17.70
N GLU A 25 -3.43 15.12 18.53
CA GLU A 25 -3.34 15.28 19.99
C GLU A 25 -2.98 13.97 20.73
N GLY A 26 -1.69 13.76 20.97
CA GLY A 26 -1.16 12.62 21.74
C GLY A 26 -0.99 11.31 20.97
N LEU A 27 -1.49 11.23 19.73
CA LEU A 27 -1.38 10.04 18.87
C LEU A 27 -0.27 10.18 17.81
N MET A 28 0.65 11.14 17.96
CA MET A 28 1.73 11.33 16.99
C MET A 28 2.62 10.08 16.90
N GLY A 29 2.52 9.37 15.77
CA GLY A 29 3.36 8.22 15.49
C GLY A 29 4.82 8.58 15.24
N TYR A 30 5.64 7.54 15.15
CA TYR A 30 7.09 7.67 14.93
C TYR A 30 7.40 8.52 13.69
N ASP A 31 6.75 8.23 12.55
CA ASP A 31 6.94 8.94 11.30
C ASP A 31 6.73 10.45 11.48
N TRP A 32 5.53 10.82 11.95
CA TRP A 32 5.17 12.22 12.21
C TRP A 32 6.16 12.92 13.14
N ARG A 33 6.44 12.32 14.29
CA ARG A 33 7.26 12.92 15.32
C ARG A 33 8.71 13.13 14.88
N HIS A 34 9.30 12.14 14.22
CA HIS A 34 10.73 12.15 13.93
C HIS A 34 11.06 12.77 12.57
N TYR A 35 10.18 12.65 11.57
CA TYR A 35 10.49 13.12 10.23
C TYR A 35 9.72 14.39 9.84
N PHE A 36 8.51 14.61 10.35
CA PHE A 36 7.67 15.73 9.89
C PHE A 36 7.61 16.91 10.87
N SER A 37 7.48 16.66 12.17
CA SER A 37 7.27 17.76 13.13
C SER A 37 8.57 18.40 13.64
N LEU A 38 9.66 17.63 13.69
CA LEU A 38 10.95 18.10 14.23
C LEU A 38 11.96 18.53 13.14
N GLY A 39 11.61 18.37 11.86
CA GLY A 39 12.52 18.69 10.75
C GLY A 39 13.79 17.82 10.70
N GLN A 40 13.84 16.72 11.46
CA GLN A 40 15.00 15.80 11.54
C GLN A 40 15.01 14.79 10.38
N CYS A 41 14.74 15.25 9.16
CA CYS A 41 15.03 14.47 7.96
C CYS A 41 16.53 14.51 7.65
N THR A 42 17.35 13.89 8.49
CA THR A 42 18.77 13.71 8.21
C THR A 42 19.01 12.45 7.38
N TYR A 43 19.71 12.62 6.27
CA TYR A 43 20.24 11.53 5.45
C TYR A 43 21.12 10.59 6.32
N GLY A 44 20.97 9.28 6.14
CA GLY A 44 21.81 8.27 6.81
C GLY A 44 21.30 7.77 8.17
N THR A 45 20.22 8.32 8.72
CA THR A 45 19.60 7.86 9.99
C THR A 45 18.15 7.44 9.84
N SER A 46 17.67 7.29 8.61
CA SER A 46 16.26 7.13 8.28
C SER A 46 15.99 5.80 7.60
N TYR A 47 14.92 5.10 8.00
CA TYR A 47 14.39 3.89 7.33
C TYR A 47 13.87 4.16 5.90
N TYR A 48 14.07 5.38 5.40
CA TYR A 48 13.48 5.90 4.20
C TYR A 48 14.53 6.17 3.12
N PRO A 49 14.15 6.02 1.84
CA PRO A 49 14.99 6.44 0.75
C PRO A 49 15.21 7.96 0.75
N PRO A 50 16.30 8.44 0.11
CA PRO A 50 16.63 9.85 -0.06
C PRO A 50 15.51 10.82 -0.39
N TRP A 51 14.56 10.41 -1.21
CA TRP A 51 13.46 11.26 -1.66
C TRP A 51 12.32 11.38 -0.64
N ILE A 52 12.49 10.85 0.58
CA ILE A 52 11.63 11.19 1.73
C ILE A 52 11.57 12.70 1.98
N ILE A 53 12.60 13.44 1.56
CA ILE A 53 12.60 14.91 1.58
C ILE A 53 11.42 15.52 0.81
N LEU A 54 10.84 14.82 -0.18
CA LEU A 54 9.66 15.28 -0.91
C LEU A 54 8.43 15.43 -0.01
N VAL A 55 8.35 14.65 1.07
CA VAL A 55 7.24 14.71 2.02
C VAL A 55 7.57 15.51 3.28
N ALA A 56 8.85 15.80 3.54
CA ALA A 56 9.29 16.54 4.74
C ALA A 56 8.61 17.91 4.91
N TYR A 57 8.12 18.51 3.83
CA TYR A 57 7.43 19.80 3.83
C TYR A 57 5.91 19.71 4.00
N LEU A 58 5.35 18.51 4.16
CA LEU A 58 3.91 18.32 4.30
C LEU A 58 3.46 18.61 5.74
N GLY A 59 2.51 19.53 5.89
CA GLY A 59 1.76 19.68 7.13
C GLY A 59 0.79 18.51 7.36
N TRP A 60 0.34 18.34 8.60
CA TRP A 60 -0.56 17.24 9.02
C TRP A 60 -1.82 17.15 8.14
N PRO A 61 -2.52 18.27 7.86
CA PRO A 61 -3.71 18.22 7.02
C PRO A 61 -3.39 17.76 5.59
N VAL A 62 -2.21 18.08 5.06
CA VAL A 62 -1.82 17.65 3.71
C VAL A 62 -1.49 16.16 3.68
N LEU A 63 -0.83 15.64 4.71
CA LEU A 63 -0.57 14.20 4.86
C LEU A 63 -1.88 13.39 4.92
N VAL A 64 -2.83 13.83 5.74
CA VAL A 64 -4.18 13.25 5.81
C VAL A 64 -4.88 13.37 4.46
N GLY A 65 -4.79 14.53 3.81
CA GLY A 65 -5.38 14.80 2.51
C GLY A 65 -4.89 13.84 1.42
N LEU A 66 -3.58 13.64 1.32
CA LEU A 66 -2.97 12.68 0.40
C LEU A 66 -3.40 11.25 0.70
N THR A 67 -3.46 10.87 1.98
CA THR A 67 -3.86 9.53 2.42
C THR A 67 -5.29 9.21 1.99
N LEU A 68 -6.24 10.06 2.38
CA LEU A 68 -7.67 9.88 2.06
C LEU A 68 -7.93 9.98 0.56
N SER A 69 -7.26 10.88 -0.14
CA SER A 69 -7.38 11.01 -1.60
C SER A 69 -6.80 9.81 -2.32
N GLY A 70 -5.66 9.31 -1.86
CA GLY A 70 -5.02 8.10 -2.38
C GLY A 70 -5.94 6.90 -2.22
N LEU A 71 -6.53 6.73 -1.03
CA LEU A 71 -7.51 5.67 -0.80
C LEU A 71 -8.75 5.84 -1.67
N ALA A 72 -9.37 7.02 -1.68
CA ALA A 72 -10.59 7.29 -2.47
C ALA A 72 -10.35 7.06 -3.97
N LEU A 73 -9.24 7.55 -4.51
CA LEU A 73 -8.88 7.37 -5.91
C LEU A 73 -8.55 5.90 -6.22
N ALA A 74 -7.84 5.20 -5.33
CA ALA A 74 -7.56 3.78 -5.50
C ALA A 74 -8.84 2.92 -5.51
N LEU A 75 -9.82 3.25 -4.65
CA LEU A 75 -11.14 2.61 -4.60
C LEU A 75 -11.97 2.95 -5.85
N TYR A 76 -11.92 4.21 -6.30
CA TYR A 76 -12.59 4.65 -7.54
C TYR A 76 -12.05 3.92 -8.78
N GLN A 77 -10.71 3.85 -8.93
CA GLN A 77 -10.05 3.12 -10.01
C GLN A 77 -10.41 1.63 -10.04
N ARG A 78 -10.76 1.05 -8.88
CA ARG A 78 -11.22 -0.33 -8.75
C ARG A 78 -12.74 -0.49 -8.81
N ARG A 79 -13.47 0.59 -9.12
CA ARG A 79 -14.94 0.64 -9.21
C ARG A 79 -15.63 0.12 -7.96
N SER A 80 -15.13 0.53 -6.79
CA SER A 80 -15.65 0.10 -5.49
C SER A 80 -17.15 0.41 -5.33
N THR A 81 -17.88 -0.51 -4.71
CA THR A 81 -19.24 -0.22 -4.23
C THR A 81 -19.18 0.69 -2.99
N PRO A 82 -20.23 1.46 -2.68
CA PRO A 82 -20.25 2.31 -1.48
C PRO A 82 -19.94 1.54 -0.19
N ILE A 83 -20.50 0.34 -0.03
CA ILE A 83 -20.27 -0.49 1.15
C ILE A 83 -18.81 -0.94 1.25
N ALA A 84 -18.20 -1.36 0.14
CA ALA A 84 -16.79 -1.74 0.12
C ALA A 84 -15.86 -0.54 0.37
N ALA A 85 -16.22 0.64 -0.14
CA ALA A 85 -15.46 1.88 0.11
C ALA A 85 -15.53 2.30 1.58
N VAL A 86 -16.73 2.30 2.19
CA VAL A 86 -16.90 2.56 3.63
C VAL A 86 -16.15 1.52 4.46
N SER A 87 -16.25 0.24 4.11
CA SER A 87 -15.50 -0.83 4.78
C SER A 87 -13.99 -0.61 4.70
N ALA A 88 -13.48 -0.17 3.55
CA ALA A 88 -12.05 0.14 3.40
C ALA A 88 -11.62 1.28 4.34
N CYS A 89 -12.40 2.37 4.41
CA CYS A 89 -12.13 3.48 5.32
C CYS A 89 -12.19 3.09 6.81
N LEU A 90 -13.02 2.10 7.17
CA LEU A 90 -13.19 1.61 8.53
C LEU A 90 -12.20 0.51 8.94
N THR A 91 -11.18 0.23 8.12
CA THR A 91 -10.15 -0.74 8.47
C THR A 91 -9.13 -0.15 9.45
N PHE A 92 -8.60 -1.01 10.33
CA PHE A 92 -7.58 -0.64 11.29
C PHE A 92 -6.31 -0.01 10.65
N PRO A 93 -5.76 -0.52 9.52
CA PRO A 93 -4.60 0.11 8.89
C PRO A 93 -4.87 1.56 8.46
N VAL A 94 -6.08 1.87 7.99
CA VAL A 94 -6.45 3.25 7.62
C VAL A 94 -6.51 4.14 8.86
N PHE A 95 -7.15 3.69 9.93
CA PHE A 95 -7.19 4.43 11.20
C PHE A 95 -5.78 4.68 11.74
N TRP A 96 -4.96 3.64 11.78
CA TRP A 96 -3.59 3.75 12.26
C TRP A 96 -2.78 4.77 11.46
N VAL A 97 -2.84 4.73 10.13
CA VAL A 97 -2.09 5.66 9.28
C VAL A 97 -2.57 7.09 9.44
N LEU A 98 -3.89 7.32 9.53
CA LEU A 98 -4.48 8.65 9.70
C LEU A 98 -4.16 9.26 11.05
N PHE A 99 -4.32 8.51 12.14
CA PHE A 99 -4.13 9.03 13.48
C PHE A 99 -2.67 9.08 13.91
N LEU A 100 -1.80 8.21 13.37
CA LEU A 100 -0.38 8.21 13.70
C LEU A 100 0.50 8.95 12.67
N GLY A 101 -0.09 9.49 11.60
CA GLY A 101 0.64 10.26 10.57
C GLY A 101 1.74 9.46 9.89
N GLN A 102 1.43 8.24 9.45
CA GLN A 102 2.39 7.37 8.77
C GLN A 102 2.49 7.74 7.28
N VAL A 103 3.67 7.58 6.69
CA VAL A 103 3.91 7.96 5.28
C VAL A 103 3.35 6.97 4.26
N ASP A 104 2.87 5.81 4.74
CA ASP A 104 2.23 4.79 3.91
C ASP A 104 1.03 5.33 3.11
N GLY A 105 0.33 6.33 3.65
CA GLY A 105 -0.75 7.01 2.93
C GLY A 105 -0.26 7.79 1.71
N VAL A 106 0.96 8.35 1.76
CA VAL A 106 1.58 9.00 0.60
C VAL A 106 2.05 7.96 -0.42
N ALA A 107 2.61 6.84 0.04
CA ALA A 107 2.94 5.73 -0.83
C ALA A 107 1.68 5.18 -1.54
N LEU A 108 0.56 5.04 -0.82
CA LEU A 108 -0.73 4.68 -1.38
C LEU A 108 -1.18 5.67 -2.46
N PHE A 109 -1.08 6.97 -2.20
CA PHE A 109 -1.38 7.99 -3.21
C PHE A 109 -0.49 7.83 -4.45
N GLY A 110 0.82 7.63 -4.27
CA GLY A 110 1.77 7.37 -5.36
C GLY A 110 1.39 6.15 -6.21
N LEU A 111 0.90 5.07 -5.58
CA LEU A 111 0.44 3.88 -6.30
C LEU A 111 -0.71 4.18 -7.29
N THR A 112 -1.56 5.16 -7.01
CA THR A 112 -2.68 5.53 -7.91
C THR A 112 -2.23 6.19 -9.20
N GLY A 113 -1.02 6.75 -9.25
CA GLY A 113 -0.48 7.49 -10.38
C GLY A 113 0.66 6.80 -11.11
N LEU A 114 0.86 5.49 -10.90
CA LEU A 114 1.90 4.73 -11.61
C LEU A 114 1.73 4.82 -13.15
N PRO A 115 2.83 4.91 -13.92
CA PRO A 115 4.23 4.92 -13.48
C PRO A 115 4.76 6.31 -13.09
N TRP A 116 3.98 7.37 -13.25
CA TRP A 116 4.48 8.75 -13.13
C TRP A 116 4.78 9.15 -11.69
N LEU A 117 4.09 8.55 -10.72
CA LEU A 117 4.29 8.80 -9.29
C LEU A 117 5.12 7.70 -8.60
N ILE A 118 6.00 7.01 -9.32
CA ILE A 118 6.94 6.03 -8.73
C ILE A 118 7.75 6.60 -7.56
N PRO A 119 8.29 7.84 -7.61
CA PRO A 119 8.98 8.42 -6.46
C PRO A 119 8.13 8.40 -5.19
N LEU A 120 6.87 8.80 -5.28
CA LEU A 120 5.95 8.78 -4.14
C LEU A 120 5.60 7.35 -3.73
N ALA A 121 5.31 6.46 -4.69
CA ALA A 121 4.96 5.07 -4.39
C ALA A 121 6.08 4.33 -3.65
N THR A 122 7.34 4.69 -3.92
CA THR A 122 8.53 4.00 -3.42
C THR A 122 9.13 4.67 -2.18
N ILE A 123 8.49 5.72 -1.67
CA ILE A 123 8.93 6.43 -0.47
C ILE A 123 8.90 5.56 0.79
N LYS A 124 8.01 4.57 0.82
CA LYS A 124 7.93 3.51 1.83
C LYS A 124 7.93 2.17 1.10
N PRO A 125 9.12 1.64 0.78
CA PRO A 125 9.30 0.66 -0.29
C PRO A 125 8.73 -0.74 -0.04
N GLN A 126 8.35 -1.07 1.20
CA GLN A 126 8.08 -2.42 1.68
C GLN A 126 7.15 -3.18 0.72
N VAL A 127 5.86 -2.84 0.74
CA VAL A 127 4.86 -3.57 -0.03
C VAL A 127 4.68 -2.97 -1.43
N SER A 128 4.89 -1.67 -1.57
CA SER A 128 4.57 -0.91 -2.79
C SER A 128 5.48 -1.24 -3.98
N TYR A 129 6.73 -1.68 -3.78
CA TYR A 129 7.60 -2.08 -4.90
C TYR A 129 7.01 -3.21 -5.73
N LEU A 130 6.25 -4.11 -5.09
CA LEU A 130 5.69 -5.27 -5.77
C LEU A 130 4.56 -4.91 -6.74
N ALA A 131 3.95 -3.72 -6.58
CA ALA A 131 3.05 -3.17 -7.59
C ALA A 131 3.76 -2.99 -8.94
N CYS A 132 5.05 -2.65 -8.93
CA CYS A 132 5.81 -2.43 -10.16
C CYS A 132 6.08 -3.72 -10.93
N LEU A 133 6.04 -4.88 -10.26
CA LEU A 133 6.18 -6.19 -10.91
C LEU A 133 4.94 -6.61 -11.70
N ALA A 134 3.80 -5.94 -11.50
CA ALA A 134 2.56 -6.27 -12.20
C ALA A 134 2.60 -5.91 -13.69
N ASN A 135 3.39 -4.91 -14.08
CA ASN A 135 3.43 -4.40 -15.44
C ASN A 135 4.84 -4.00 -15.86
N LYS A 136 5.26 -4.39 -17.07
CA LYS A 136 6.58 -4.06 -17.65
C LYS A 136 6.87 -2.55 -17.62
N ARG A 137 5.87 -1.71 -17.88
CA ARG A 137 6.01 -0.25 -17.86
C ARG A 137 6.33 0.27 -16.46
N TYR A 138 5.69 -0.28 -15.44
CA TYR A 138 5.92 0.13 -14.05
C TYR A 138 7.29 -0.35 -13.59
N PHE A 139 7.65 -1.59 -13.94
CA PHE A 139 8.97 -2.15 -13.67
C PHE A 139 10.10 -1.35 -14.32
N LEU A 140 9.96 -0.98 -15.60
CA LEU A 140 10.96 -0.17 -16.29
C LEU A 140 11.10 1.21 -15.66
N ALA A 141 9.97 1.86 -15.36
CA ALA A 141 10.00 3.17 -14.72
C ALA A 141 10.59 3.11 -13.30
N LEU A 142 10.42 1.98 -12.59
CA LEU A 142 11.08 1.73 -11.30
C LEU A 142 12.59 1.62 -11.49
N ILE A 143 13.07 0.84 -12.45
CA ILE A 143 14.52 0.74 -12.76
C ILE A 143 15.10 2.12 -13.08
N VAL A 144 14.42 2.89 -13.93
CA VAL A 144 14.87 4.24 -14.31
C VAL A 144 14.92 5.14 -13.07
N TRP A 145 13.89 5.11 -12.22
CA TRP A 145 13.88 5.88 -10.97
C TRP A 145 15.00 5.47 -10.02
N LEU A 146 15.23 4.16 -9.83
CA LEU A 146 16.32 3.66 -8.99
C LEU A 146 17.69 4.10 -9.54
N ALA A 147 17.91 4.02 -10.85
CA ALA A 147 19.14 4.50 -11.48
C ALA A 147 19.34 6.02 -11.27
N ILE A 148 18.28 6.83 -11.48
CA ILE A 148 18.33 8.27 -11.21
C ILE A 148 18.63 8.54 -9.73
N SER A 149 17.97 7.82 -8.83
CA SER A 149 18.18 8.02 -7.39
C SER A 149 19.59 7.66 -6.95
N ILE A 150 20.18 6.60 -7.51
CA ILE A 150 21.58 6.25 -7.24
C ILE A 150 22.52 7.30 -7.81
N ALA A 151 22.21 7.86 -8.99
CA ALA A 151 23.03 8.91 -9.60
C ALA A 151 23.02 10.22 -8.79
N ILE A 152 21.90 10.58 -8.16
CA ILE A 152 21.76 11.82 -7.38
C ILE A 152 22.27 11.64 -5.94
N TRP A 153 21.95 10.52 -5.29
CA TRP A 153 22.17 10.31 -3.86
C TRP A 153 23.19 9.21 -3.52
N GLY A 154 23.85 8.62 -4.52
CA GLY A 154 24.83 7.56 -4.32
C GLY A 154 24.19 6.21 -3.95
N LEU A 155 24.98 5.33 -3.35
CA LEU A 155 24.57 3.96 -2.99
C LEU A 155 23.74 3.89 -1.70
N TRP A 156 22.74 4.77 -1.58
CA TRP A 156 21.84 4.84 -0.42
C TRP A 156 21.18 3.52 0.02
N PRO A 157 20.95 2.49 -0.84
CA PRO A 157 20.43 1.22 -0.35
C PRO A 157 21.36 0.53 0.65
N LEU A 158 22.69 0.75 0.56
CA LEU A 158 23.65 0.21 1.51
C LEU A 158 23.47 0.83 2.91
N ASP A 159 23.10 2.11 2.98
CA ASP A 159 22.82 2.79 4.24
C ASP A 159 21.57 2.20 4.92
N ILE A 160 20.54 1.85 4.14
CA ILE A 160 19.33 1.20 4.67
C ILE A 160 19.63 -0.20 5.19
N LEU A 161 20.50 -0.96 4.52
CA LEU A 161 20.91 -2.29 4.98
C LEU A 161 21.62 -2.22 6.36
N GLY A 162 22.30 -1.12 6.66
CA GLY A 162 22.91 -0.86 7.97
C GLY A 162 21.91 -0.68 9.11
N ILE A 163 20.64 -0.42 8.82
CA ILE A 163 19.58 -0.21 9.83
C ILE A 163 19.06 -1.53 10.41
N ALA A 164 19.50 -2.69 9.89
CA ALA A 164 19.15 -4.01 10.43
C ALA A 164 19.42 -4.15 11.95
N GLU A 165 20.37 -3.38 12.50
CA GLU A 165 20.64 -3.35 13.94
C GLU A 165 19.48 -2.75 14.78
N PHE A 166 18.67 -1.88 14.18
CA PHE A 166 17.51 -1.28 14.84
C PHE A 166 16.31 -2.23 14.90
N SER A 167 16.22 -3.23 14.03
CA SER A 167 15.19 -4.28 14.13
C SER A 167 15.41 -5.22 15.33
N ALA A 168 16.58 -5.14 15.99
CA ALA A 168 16.82 -5.83 17.25
C ALA A 168 15.95 -5.29 18.40
N TRP A 169 15.40 -4.08 18.24
CA TRP A 169 14.38 -3.52 19.14
C TRP A 169 13.03 -4.10 18.74
N GLN A 170 12.81 -5.38 19.05
CA GLN A 170 11.54 -6.08 18.76
C GLN A 170 10.37 -5.28 19.34
N GLN A 171 9.67 -4.58 18.46
CA GLN A 171 8.41 -3.94 18.80
C GLN A 171 7.34 -5.02 18.76
N PRO A 172 6.45 -5.13 19.77
CA PRO A 172 5.42 -6.17 19.80
C PRO A 172 4.53 -6.24 18.56
N HIS A 173 4.41 -5.12 17.85
CA HIS A 173 3.61 -4.97 16.65
C HIS A 173 4.38 -5.25 15.35
N ASP A 174 5.68 -5.61 15.43
CA ASP A 174 6.42 -6.21 14.32
C ASP A 174 6.04 -7.69 14.20
N ILE A 175 5.24 -7.96 13.17
CA ILE A 175 4.62 -9.25 12.90
C ILE A 175 5.19 -9.87 11.63
N HIS A 176 6.42 -9.54 11.22
CA HIS A 176 7.00 -10.14 10.03
C HIS A 176 7.07 -11.68 10.13
N LEU A 177 6.92 -12.35 8.98
CA LEU A 177 7.03 -13.82 8.88
C LEU A 177 8.31 -14.26 8.15
N TRP A 178 9.18 -13.30 7.87
CA TRP A 178 10.46 -13.52 7.23
C TRP A 178 11.42 -14.30 8.15
N PRO A 179 12.29 -15.16 7.62
CA PRO A 179 12.32 -15.68 6.24
C PRO A 179 11.42 -16.91 6.05
N TRP A 180 10.78 -17.41 7.11
CA TRP A 180 10.14 -18.72 7.17
C TRP A 180 9.00 -18.91 6.17
N TRP A 181 8.31 -17.84 5.80
CA TRP A 181 7.20 -17.88 4.83
C TRP A 181 7.62 -17.79 3.37
N LEU A 182 8.91 -17.57 3.07
CA LEU A 182 9.41 -17.41 1.70
C LEU A 182 8.92 -18.49 0.71
N PRO A 183 8.93 -19.80 1.02
CA PRO A 183 8.44 -20.81 0.09
C PRO A 183 6.97 -20.61 -0.31
N ILE A 184 6.12 -20.26 0.66
CA ILE A 184 4.70 -19.98 0.42
C ILE A 184 4.55 -18.69 -0.38
N VAL A 185 5.32 -17.65 -0.02
CA VAL A 185 5.26 -16.36 -0.72
C VAL A 185 5.69 -16.47 -2.18
N LEU A 186 6.69 -17.28 -2.50
CA LEU A 186 7.09 -17.51 -3.90
C LEU A 186 5.94 -18.10 -4.73
N VAL A 187 5.19 -19.05 -4.16
CA VAL A 187 3.98 -19.59 -4.80
C VAL A 187 2.91 -18.51 -4.94
N MET A 188 2.69 -17.70 -3.90
CA MET A 188 1.72 -16.61 -3.94
C MET A 188 2.08 -15.57 -5.01
N LEU A 189 3.34 -15.14 -5.09
CA LEU A 189 3.85 -14.20 -6.09
C LEU A 189 3.69 -14.75 -7.51
N TRP A 190 4.00 -16.04 -7.72
CA TRP A 190 3.81 -16.70 -9.02
C TRP A 190 2.35 -16.67 -9.48
N LEU A 191 1.41 -16.94 -8.57
CA LEU A 191 -0.03 -16.89 -8.83
C LEU A 191 -0.57 -15.45 -8.95
N SER A 192 0.18 -14.46 -8.47
CA SER A 192 -0.20 -13.04 -8.46
C SER A 192 0.26 -12.28 -9.71
N ARG A 193 1.07 -12.88 -10.60
CA ARG A 193 1.61 -12.22 -11.80
C ARG A 193 0.54 -11.45 -12.58
N GLY A 194 0.85 -10.20 -12.91
CA GLY A 194 -0.05 -9.29 -13.64
C GLY A 194 -1.16 -8.65 -12.81
N ASP A 195 -1.26 -8.92 -11.50
CA ASP A 195 -2.25 -8.33 -10.60
C ASP A 195 -1.55 -7.55 -9.48
N VAL A 196 -1.67 -6.22 -9.52
CA VAL A 196 -1.04 -5.29 -8.57
C VAL A 196 -1.43 -5.60 -7.13
N ASP A 197 -2.73 -5.79 -6.87
CA ASP A 197 -3.22 -6.00 -5.51
C ASP A 197 -2.74 -7.34 -4.94
N MET A 198 -2.81 -8.40 -5.75
CA MET A 198 -2.36 -9.73 -5.31
C MET A 198 -0.85 -9.77 -5.07
N LEU A 199 -0.04 -9.08 -5.91
CA LEU A 199 1.41 -9.01 -5.74
C LEU A 199 1.79 -8.29 -4.45
N MET A 200 1.14 -7.16 -4.17
CA MET A 200 1.33 -6.44 -2.91
C MET A 200 0.89 -7.28 -1.71
N LEU A 201 -0.27 -7.94 -1.78
CA LEU A 201 -0.75 -8.83 -0.72
C LEU A 201 0.17 -10.04 -0.46
N ALA A 202 0.71 -10.67 -1.50
CA ALA A 202 1.71 -11.71 -1.33
C ALA A 202 3.00 -11.13 -0.70
N GLY A 203 3.33 -9.92 -1.11
CA GLY A 203 4.47 -9.15 -0.64
C GLY A 203 4.55 -8.90 0.84
N THR A 204 3.41 -8.65 1.49
CA THR A 204 3.39 -8.37 2.92
C THR A 204 4.05 -9.48 3.75
N PHE A 205 3.98 -10.73 3.27
CA PHE A 205 4.56 -11.90 3.93
C PHE A 205 6.06 -12.11 3.63
N ALA A 206 6.62 -11.42 2.64
CA ALA A 206 8.05 -11.44 2.32
C ALA A 206 8.82 -10.28 2.95
N MET A 207 8.17 -9.39 3.70
CA MET A 207 8.85 -8.26 4.32
C MET A 207 9.60 -8.71 5.58
N PRO A 208 10.86 -8.30 5.77
CA PRO A 208 11.63 -8.57 7.00
C PRO A 208 11.20 -7.72 8.19
N TYR A 209 10.29 -6.77 7.96
CA TYR A 209 9.71 -5.89 8.97
C TYR A 209 8.29 -5.54 8.54
N LEU A 210 7.30 -5.80 9.39
CA LEU A 210 5.91 -5.62 9.02
C LEU A 210 5.05 -5.25 10.23
N HIS A 211 4.50 -4.04 10.21
CA HIS A 211 3.44 -3.60 11.10
C HIS A 211 2.06 -3.70 10.45
N PRO A 212 0.97 -3.89 11.22
CA PRO A 212 -0.39 -3.94 10.69
C PRO A 212 -0.78 -2.73 9.82
N TYR A 213 -0.22 -1.55 10.09
CA TYR A 213 -0.53 -0.35 9.33
C TYR A 213 -0.01 -0.39 7.89
N HIS A 214 1.05 -1.17 7.60
CA HIS A 214 1.54 -1.34 6.23
C HIS A 214 0.47 -1.94 5.31
N TYR A 215 -0.54 -2.62 5.87
CA TYR A 215 -1.66 -3.15 5.11
C TYR A 215 -2.53 -2.07 4.47
N VAL A 216 -2.38 -0.78 4.82
CA VAL A 216 -3.08 0.32 4.14
C VAL A 216 -2.85 0.30 2.62
N LEU A 217 -1.67 -0.16 2.18
CA LEU A 217 -1.30 -0.26 0.77
C LEU A 217 -2.13 -1.29 0.00
N VAL A 218 -2.67 -2.29 0.71
CA VAL A 218 -3.51 -3.37 0.14
C VAL A 218 -4.99 -3.22 0.46
N VAL A 219 -5.38 -2.28 1.34
CA VAL A 219 -6.79 -1.96 1.64
C VAL A 219 -7.63 -1.68 0.39
N PRO A 220 -7.15 -0.97 -0.66
CA PRO A 220 -7.94 -0.76 -1.88
C PRO A 220 -8.42 -2.04 -2.56
N ALA A 221 -7.75 -3.18 -2.34
CA ALA A 221 -8.16 -4.47 -2.89
C ALA A 221 -9.53 -4.94 -2.35
N LEU A 222 -10.01 -4.38 -1.24
CA LEU A 222 -11.37 -4.59 -0.73
C LEU A 222 -12.46 -4.17 -1.73
N ALA A 223 -12.18 -3.20 -2.61
CA ALA A 223 -13.10 -2.80 -3.68
C ALA A 223 -13.49 -3.97 -4.61
N ARG A 224 -12.65 -5.01 -4.68
CA ARG A 224 -12.83 -6.19 -5.54
C ARG A 224 -13.57 -7.33 -4.84
N MET A 225 -13.93 -7.16 -3.57
CA MET A 225 -14.63 -8.15 -2.75
C MET A 225 -16.13 -8.01 -2.85
N GLY A 226 -16.86 -9.06 -2.44
CA GLY A 226 -18.30 -8.92 -2.18
C GLY A 226 -18.53 -8.04 -0.95
N GLN A 227 -19.68 -7.34 -0.89
CA GLN A 227 -19.97 -6.38 0.18
C GLN A 227 -19.84 -6.99 1.59
N VAL A 228 -20.43 -8.17 1.80
CA VAL A 228 -20.33 -8.90 3.07
C VAL A 228 -18.87 -9.25 3.39
N THR A 229 -18.12 -9.76 2.41
CA THR A 229 -16.70 -10.10 2.59
C THR A 229 -15.87 -8.86 2.92
N ALA A 230 -16.15 -7.71 2.30
CA ALA A 230 -15.45 -6.46 2.59
C ALA A 230 -15.70 -5.99 4.03
N MET A 231 -16.95 -6.07 4.50
CA MET A 231 -17.30 -5.75 5.90
C MET A 231 -16.61 -6.69 6.89
N LEU A 232 -16.62 -8.00 6.63
CA LEU A 232 -15.95 -8.99 7.48
C LEU A 232 -14.44 -8.77 7.51
N LEU A 233 -13.81 -8.52 6.37
CA LEU A 233 -12.38 -8.20 6.31
C LEU A 233 -12.05 -6.88 7.02
N SER A 234 -12.93 -5.87 6.94
CA SER A 234 -12.79 -4.65 7.72
C SER A 234 -12.78 -4.96 9.21
N ALA A 235 -13.72 -5.78 9.71
CA ALA A 235 -13.76 -6.19 11.12
C ALA A 235 -12.52 -7.02 11.52
N ILE A 236 -12.10 -7.97 10.68
CA ILE A 236 -10.91 -8.80 10.90
C ILE A 236 -9.64 -7.94 11.01
N SER A 237 -9.56 -6.83 10.27
CA SER A 237 -8.40 -5.94 10.33
C SER A 237 -8.14 -5.36 11.73
N TRP A 238 -9.14 -5.34 12.62
CA TRP A 238 -9.04 -4.85 14.00
C TRP A 238 -8.59 -5.90 15.03
N LEU A 239 -8.52 -7.19 14.65
CA LEU A 239 -8.09 -8.25 15.57
C LEU A 239 -6.72 -8.02 16.24
N PRO A 240 -5.72 -7.33 15.62
CA PRO A 240 -4.48 -6.99 16.31
C PRO A 240 -4.67 -6.24 17.63
N VAL A 241 -5.72 -5.42 17.75
CA VAL A 241 -6.00 -4.62 18.95
C VAL A 241 -6.32 -5.50 20.17
N LEU A 242 -6.69 -6.78 19.95
CA LEU A 242 -6.86 -7.77 21.01
C LEU A 242 -5.58 -7.96 21.85
N ALA A 243 -4.41 -7.56 21.34
CA ALA A 243 -3.15 -7.61 22.08
C ALA A 243 -3.17 -6.83 23.40
N ASN A 244 -4.01 -5.78 23.50
CA ASN A 244 -4.17 -5.01 24.74
C ASN A 244 -4.78 -5.83 25.90
N TRP A 245 -5.46 -6.95 25.61
CA TRP A 245 -6.11 -7.80 26.62
C TRP A 245 -5.52 -9.20 26.69
N TYR A 246 -5.08 -9.75 25.55
CA TYR A 246 -4.68 -11.15 25.44
C TYR A 246 -3.17 -11.33 25.18
N GLY A 247 -2.41 -10.23 25.11
CA GLY A 247 -0.95 -10.23 24.95
C GLY A 247 -0.48 -10.12 23.50
N ASP A 248 0.84 -9.92 23.35
CA ASP A 248 1.49 -9.53 22.10
C ASP A 248 1.26 -10.48 20.92
N TRP A 249 1.02 -11.77 21.18
CA TRP A 249 0.73 -12.75 20.12
C TRP A 249 -0.49 -12.35 19.26
N CYS A 250 -1.44 -11.59 19.81
CA CYS A 250 -2.62 -11.14 19.07
C CYS A 250 -2.28 -10.19 17.92
N TRP A 251 -1.12 -9.51 17.93
CA TRP A 251 -0.68 -8.71 16.79
C TRP A 251 -0.61 -9.54 15.50
N TYR A 252 -0.21 -10.82 15.60
CA TYR A 252 -0.13 -11.74 14.47
C TYR A 252 -1.48 -12.09 13.86
N LEU A 253 -2.61 -11.88 14.57
CA LEU A 253 -3.94 -11.99 13.99
C LEU A 253 -4.16 -11.01 12.83
N GLY A 254 -3.33 -9.96 12.73
CA GLY A 254 -3.30 -9.04 11.60
C GLY A 254 -3.07 -9.73 10.26
N HIS A 255 -2.37 -10.87 10.22
CA HIS A 255 -2.16 -11.66 8.99
C HIS A 255 -3.43 -12.26 8.41
N LEU A 256 -4.49 -12.41 9.21
CA LEU A 256 -5.78 -12.91 8.74
C LEU A 256 -6.38 -11.99 7.66
N PHE A 257 -6.17 -10.68 7.78
CA PHE A 257 -6.65 -9.72 6.78
C PHE A 257 -6.05 -9.95 5.38
N PRO A 258 -4.72 -9.81 5.16
CA PRO A 258 -4.13 -9.99 3.83
C PRO A 258 -4.24 -11.43 3.33
N ILE A 259 -4.19 -12.47 4.18
CA ILE A 259 -4.26 -13.86 3.72
C ILE A 259 -5.65 -14.21 3.17
N ILE A 260 -6.72 -13.77 3.85
CA ILE A 260 -8.10 -14.01 3.40
C ILE A 260 -8.38 -13.18 2.15
N LEU A 261 -7.92 -11.92 2.11
CA LEU A 261 -8.10 -11.04 0.96
C LEU A 261 -7.37 -11.58 -0.29
N TRP A 262 -6.11 -11.99 -0.15
CA TRP A 262 -5.34 -12.63 -1.23
C TRP A 262 -6.00 -13.92 -1.70
N SER A 263 -6.39 -14.80 -0.77
CA SER A 263 -7.01 -16.09 -1.10
C SER A 263 -8.32 -15.91 -1.86
N ASN A 264 -9.16 -14.94 -1.46
CA ASN A 264 -10.39 -14.61 -2.18
C ASN A 264 -10.12 -14.12 -3.60
N LEU A 265 -9.14 -13.23 -3.79
CA LEU A 265 -8.74 -12.77 -5.12
C LEU A 265 -8.21 -13.91 -5.99
N CYS A 266 -7.37 -14.77 -5.42
CA CYS A 266 -6.81 -15.93 -6.09
C CYS A 266 -7.92 -16.90 -6.55
N ILE A 267 -8.84 -17.27 -5.65
CA ILE A 267 -9.97 -18.16 -5.96
C ILE A 267 -10.87 -17.56 -7.04
N ARG A 268 -11.18 -16.26 -6.96
CA ARG A 268 -11.97 -15.57 -7.99
C ARG A 268 -11.28 -15.66 -9.34
N ARG A 269 -9.98 -15.34 -9.40
CA ARG A 269 -9.19 -15.44 -10.64
C ARG A 269 -9.20 -16.85 -11.21
N TRP A 270 -9.08 -17.88 -10.37
CA TRP A 270 -9.12 -19.28 -10.79
C TRP A 270 -10.48 -19.71 -11.34
N ARG A 271 -11.58 -19.32 -10.69
CA ARG A 271 -12.95 -19.64 -11.16
C ARG A 271 -13.25 -19.06 -12.53
N PHE A 272 -12.73 -17.87 -12.84
CA PHE A 272 -12.88 -17.24 -14.17
C PHE A 272 -11.97 -17.84 -15.25
N ALA A 273 -10.85 -18.45 -14.88
CA ALA A 273 -9.86 -18.97 -15.84
C ALA A 273 -10.18 -20.35 -16.41
N GLY A 274 -11.15 -21.09 -15.84
CA GLY A 274 -11.76 -22.30 -16.42
C GLY A 274 -10.88 -23.55 -16.58
N SER A 275 -9.55 -23.45 -16.66
CA SER A 275 -8.60 -24.58 -16.59
C SER A 275 -7.15 -24.08 -16.51
N TRP A 276 -6.24 -24.94 -16.04
CA TRP A 276 -4.79 -24.68 -15.96
C TRP A 276 -4.13 -24.23 -17.28
N ARG A 277 -4.76 -24.47 -18.44
CA ARG A 277 -4.25 -24.03 -19.75
C ARG A 277 -4.24 -22.51 -19.92
N ALA A 278 -5.10 -21.77 -19.20
CA ALA A 278 -5.09 -20.32 -19.20
C ALA A 278 -3.89 -19.72 -18.41
N LEU A 279 -3.33 -20.44 -17.43
CA LEU A 279 -2.19 -19.94 -16.62
C LEU A 279 -0.87 -19.84 -17.40
N VAL A 280 -0.73 -20.61 -18.49
CA VAL A 280 0.46 -20.59 -19.37
C VAL A 280 0.32 -19.54 -20.47
N VAL A 281 -0.91 -19.18 -20.86
CA VAL A 281 -1.21 -18.30 -22.02
C VAL A 281 -1.69 -16.90 -21.62
N LEU A 282 -1.65 -16.53 -20.32
CA LEU A 282 -1.93 -15.15 -19.87
C LEU A 282 -0.79 -14.17 -20.22
N GLN A 283 -0.48 -14.05 -21.52
CA GLN A 283 0.07 -12.83 -22.09
C GLN A 283 -0.98 -11.74 -21.94
N SER A 284 -0.67 -10.76 -21.09
CA SER A 284 -1.42 -9.52 -20.88
C SER A 284 -2.92 -9.73 -20.63
N TRP A 285 -3.31 -9.78 -19.37
CA TRP A 285 -4.67 -9.37 -19.00
C TRP A 285 -4.81 -7.89 -19.39
N VAL A 286 -5.22 -7.63 -20.63
CA VAL A 286 -5.69 -6.31 -21.06
C VAL A 286 -7.06 -6.17 -20.41
N PRO A 287 -7.27 -5.16 -19.55
CA PRO A 287 -8.60 -4.88 -19.03
C PRO A 287 -9.59 -4.84 -20.20
N ARG A 288 -10.77 -5.44 -20.05
CA ARG A 288 -11.87 -5.42 -21.04
C ARG A 288 -12.41 -4.01 -21.37
N GLU A 289 -11.65 -2.95 -21.10
CA GLU A 289 -11.97 -1.56 -21.39
C GLU A 289 -11.51 -1.10 -22.79
N LEU A 290 -10.74 -1.89 -23.55
CA LEU A 290 -10.38 -1.54 -24.94
C LEU A 290 -11.15 -2.31 -26.03
N ALA A 291 -12.02 -3.26 -25.65
CA ALA A 291 -12.81 -4.04 -26.61
C ALA A 291 -14.27 -3.55 -26.76
N GLY A 292 -14.68 -2.51 -26.03
CA GLY A 292 -16.09 -2.18 -25.80
C GLY A 292 -16.55 -0.77 -26.17
N GLN A 293 -15.84 -0.05 -27.04
CA GLN A 293 -16.34 1.18 -27.65
C GLN A 293 -15.92 1.25 -29.13
N ARG A 294 -16.57 0.45 -29.98
CA ARG A 294 -16.96 0.98 -31.30
C ARG A 294 -18.19 1.83 -31.04
N ILE A 295 -17.98 3.14 -30.93
CA ILE A 295 -19.05 4.10 -31.12
C ILE A 295 -19.26 4.09 -32.64
N ASP A 296 -20.27 3.35 -33.10
CA ASP A 296 -20.80 3.55 -34.45
C ASP A 296 -21.46 4.93 -34.43
N ILE A 297 -20.77 5.92 -35.00
CA ILE A 297 -21.35 7.23 -35.30
C ILE A 297 -22.07 7.06 -36.64
N PRO A 298 -23.38 7.39 -36.73
CA PRO A 298 -24.08 7.45 -38.01
C PRO A 298 -23.52 8.53 -38.94
#